data_AF-A0A521F925-F1
#
_entry.id   AF-A0A521F925-F1
#
_cell.length_a   1.000
_cell.length_b   1.000
_cell.length_c   1.000
_cell.angle_alpha   90.00
_cell.angle_beta   90.00
_cell.angle_gamma   90.00
#
_symmetry.space_group_name_H-M   'P 1'
#
loop_
_entity.id
_entity.type
_entity.pdbx_description
1 polymer ?
#
loop_
_entity_poly.entity_id
_entity_poly.type
_entity_poly.pdbx_seq_one_letter_code
_entity_poly.pdbx_strand_id
1 'polypeptide(L)'
;MSLISLNAIAQTEMVLFNEFTQKFASNIELSEKYIIKNYINPKFLCSDFNGDGEKDIAVLVISKSNNKRGFVVMHGQTKATYVVGAGVVYDSADDWDDMNWVDKWEINTIRVNEPGIQEGDNLRLEYDSIRITKDEIGGGLIYWNGEKYDYFHQTC
;
A
#
# COMPACT_ATOMS: atom_id res chain seq x y z
N MET A 1 25.43 -8.26 3.56
CA MET A 1 24.31 -9.23 3.60
C MET A 1 24.76 -10.51 2.93
N SER A 2 24.56 -11.68 3.54
CA SER A 2 24.93 -12.99 2.96
C SER A 2 23.82 -13.51 2.04
N LEU A 3 24.16 -14.34 1.04
CA LEU A 3 23.19 -15.04 0.19
C LEU A 3 22.15 -15.84 1.02
N ILE A 4 22.56 -16.34 2.19
CA ILE A 4 21.69 -17.07 3.12
C ILE A 4 20.61 -16.14 3.71
N SER A 5 20.96 -14.90 4.05
CA SER A 5 19.99 -13.93 4.60
C SER A 5 18.97 -13.45 3.58
N LEU A 6 19.37 -13.31 2.30
CA LEU A 6 18.46 -12.88 1.23
C LEU A 6 17.37 -13.93 0.96
N ASN A 7 17.76 -15.22 0.93
CA ASN A 7 16.81 -16.32 0.72
C ASN A 7 15.82 -16.48 1.88
N ALA A 8 16.26 -16.25 3.12
CA ALA A 8 15.38 -16.28 4.29
C ALA A 8 14.33 -15.16 4.27
N ILE A 9 14.71 -13.95 3.84
CA ILE A 9 13.79 -12.82 3.69
C ILE A 9 12.76 -13.12 2.61
N ALA A 10 13.19 -13.54 1.43
CA ALA A 10 12.29 -13.88 0.32
C ALA A 10 11.31 -15.01 0.71
N GLN A 11 11.77 -16.00 1.47
CA GLN A 11 10.92 -17.07 1.98
C GLN A 11 9.86 -16.55 2.96
N THR A 12 10.25 -15.64 3.86
CA THR A 12 9.34 -15.05 4.86
C THR A 12 8.25 -14.21 4.18
N GLU A 13 8.63 -13.40 3.19
CA GLU A 13 7.68 -12.60 2.41
C GLU A 13 6.72 -13.46 1.59
N MET A 14 7.20 -14.58 1.04
CA MET A 14 6.35 -15.55 0.35
C MET A 14 5.35 -16.22 1.30
N VAL A 15 5.76 -16.52 2.53
CA VAL A 15 4.85 -17.05 3.57
C VAL A 15 3.74 -16.05 3.86
N LEU A 16 4.09 -14.77 4.06
CA LEU A 16 3.12 -13.71 4.31
C LEU A 16 2.17 -13.50 3.13
N PHE A 17 2.67 -13.57 1.90
CA PHE A 17 1.84 -13.53 0.69
C PHE A 17 0.88 -14.73 0.58
N ASN A 18 1.33 -15.93 0.94
CA ASN A 18 0.48 -17.11 0.97
C ASN A 18 -0.61 -17.02 2.05
N GLU A 19 -0.29 -16.42 3.19
CA GLU A 19 -1.28 -16.14 4.24
C GLU A 19 -2.30 -15.10 3.76
N PHE A 20 -1.83 -14.01 3.16
CA PHE A 20 -2.69 -12.98 2.57
C PHE A 20 -3.66 -13.59 1.55
N THR A 21 -3.17 -14.40 0.60
CA THR A 21 -4.02 -14.97 -0.44
C THR A 21 -5.09 -15.91 0.12
N GLN A 22 -4.76 -16.70 1.14
CA GLN A 22 -5.74 -17.53 1.86
C GLN A 22 -6.78 -16.68 2.57
N LYS A 23 -6.35 -15.66 3.32
CA LYS A 23 -7.25 -14.75 4.03
C LYS A 23 -8.16 -14.00 3.07
N PHE A 24 -7.60 -13.46 1.99
CA PHE A 24 -8.30 -12.79 0.91
C PHE A 24 -9.38 -13.69 0.30
N ALA A 25 -9.03 -14.92 -0.08
CA ALA A 25 -9.97 -15.88 -0.67
C ALA A 25 -11.08 -16.32 0.30
N SER A 26 -10.77 -16.42 1.60
CA SER A 26 -11.75 -16.80 2.63
C SER A 26 -12.67 -15.65 3.07
N ASN A 27 -12.26 -14.39 2.83
CA ASN A 27 -13.08 -13.21 3.12
C ASN A 27 -14.03 -12.97 1.93
N ILE A 28 -15.31 -13.28 2.11
CA ILE A 28 -16.33 -13.15 1.05
C ILE A 28 -16.45 -11.69 0.58
N GLU A 29 -16.45 -10.73 1.50
CA GLU A 29 -16.59 -9.31 1.15
C GLU A 29 -15.44 -8.80 0.28
N LEU A 30 -14.20 -9.26 0.53
CA LEU A 30 -13.05 -8.91 -0.29
C LEU A 30 -13.04 -9.70 -1.60
N SER A 31 -13.14 -11.03 -1.53
CA SER A 31 -12.97 -11.91 -2.68
C SER A 31 -14.09 -11.78 -3.69
N GLU A 32 -15.30 -11.36 -3.31
CA GLU A 32 -16.37 -11.05 -4.25
C GLU A 32 -16.16 -9.72 -4.96
N LYS A 33 -15.67 -8.69 -4.26
CA LYS A 33 -15.52 -7.33 -4.80
C LYS A 33 -14.23 -7.10 -5.59
N TYR A 34 -13.15 -7.79 -5.23
CA TYR A 34 -11.82 -7.52 -5.77
C TYR A 34 -11.16 -8.77 -6.34
N ILE A 35 -10.19 -8.57 -7.22
CA ILE A 35 -9.26 -9.61 -7.70
C ILE A 35 -7.83 -9.15 -7.46
N ILE A 36 -6.97 -10.07 -7.01
CA ILE A 36 -5.52 -9.83 -6.96
C ILE A 36 -5.00 -9.74 -8.40
N LYS A 37 -4.32 -8.63 -8.73
CA LYS A 37 -3.78 -8.43 -10.08
C LYS A 37 -2.54 -7.55 -10.05
N ASN A 38 -1.48 -8.06 -10.65
CA ASN A 38 -0.19 -7.38 -10.73
C ASN A 38 -0.16 -6.48 -11.97
N TYR A 39 -0.47 -5.19 -11.80
CA TYR A 39 -0.45 -4.20 -12.88
C TYR A 39 0.79 -3.28 -12.84
N ILE A 40 1.52 -3.26 -11.73
CA ILE A 40 2.83 -2.62 -11.54
C ILE A 40 3.75 -3.55 -10.73
N ASN A 41 5.06 -3.24 -10.67
CA ASN A 41 6.05 -4.00 -9.88
C ASN A 41 6.57 -3.15 -8.70
N PRO A 42 6.92 -3.80 -7.57
CA PRO A 42 6.75 -5.23 -7.27
C PRO A 42 5.27 -5.65 -7.13
N LYS A 43 4.98 -6.95 -7.02
CA LYS A 43 3.60 -7.48 -6.95
C LYS A 43 2.91 -7.19 -5.60
N PHE A 44 3.73 -7.08 -4.57
CA PHE A 44 3.33 -6.76 -3.21
C PHE A 44 4.49 -6.05 -2.51
N LEU A 45 4.20 -5.35 -1.41
CA LEU A 45 5.18 -4.73 -0.51
C LEU A 45 5.00 -5.29 0.89
N CYS A 46 6.10 -5.49 1.62
CA CYS A 46 6.07 -5.94 3.01
C CYS A 46 6.92 -5.00 3.88
N SER A 47 6.29 -4.33 4.85
CA SER A 47 6.97 -3.58 5.91
C SER A 47 6.06 -3.46 7.13
N ASP A 48 6.53 -2.85 8.21
CA ASP A 48 5.69 -2.48 9.35
C ASP A 48 5.04 -1.11 9.06
N PHE A 49 3.85 -1.13 8.45
CA PHE A 49 3.16 0.09 8.02
C PHE A 49 2.30 0.70 9.14
N ASN A 50 1.86 -0.11 10.10
CA ASN A 50 1.01 0.31 11.21
C ASN A 50 1.76 0.53 12.54
N GLY A 51 3.01 0.08 12.63
CA GLY A 51 3.87 0.26 13.80
C GLY A 51 3.71 -0.79 14.90
N ASP A 52 3.07 -1.92 14.61
CA ASP A 52 2.83 -2.97 15.62
C ASP A 52 4.03 -3.90 15.84
N GLY A 53 5.11 -3.72 15.06
CA GLY A 53 6.34 -4.48 15.13
C GLY A 53 6.31 -5.79 14.34
N GLU A 54 5.17 -6.17 13.75
CA GLU A 54 5.04 -7.28 12.82
C GLU A 54 5.03 -6.78 11.36
N LYS A 55 5.46 -7.62 10.42
CA LYS A 55 5.41 -7.24 9.00
C LYS A 55 3.97 -7.30 8.49
N ASP A 56 3.53 -6.19 7.93
CA ASP A 56 2.33 -6.07 7.11
C ASP A 56 2.62 -6.47 5.66
N ILE A 57 1.55 -6.64 4.87
CA ILE A 57 1.64 -6.84 3.43
C ILE A 57 0.61 -6.01 2.67
N ALA A 58 1.05 -5.29 1.65
CA ALA A 58 0.20 -4.61 0.68
C ALA A 58 0.22 -5.37 -0.64
N VAL A 59 -0.95 -5.68 -1.21
CA VAL A 59 -1.08 -6.48 -2.45
C VAL A 59 -1.99 -5.78 -3.45
N LEU A 60 -1.53 -5.69 -4.71
CA LEU A 60 -2.26 -5.03 -5.79
C LEU A 60 -3.57 -5.76 -6.13
N VAL A 61 -4.66 -4.98 -6.24
CA VAL A 61 -5.99 -5.48 -6.61
C VAL A 61 -6.68 -4.60 -7.65
N ILE A 62 -7.68 -5.17 -8.31
CA ILE A 62 -8.63 -4.45 -9.15
C ILE A 62 -10.05 -4.73 -8.65
N SER A 63 -10.90 -3.70 -8.62
CA SER A 63 -12.32 -3.86 -8.37
C SER A 63 -13.02 -4.54 -9.55
N LYS A 64 -13.81 -5.58 -9.27
CA LYS A 64 -14.54 -6.32 -10.30
C LYS A 64 -15.69 -5.51 -10.92
N SER A 65 -16.26 -4.55 -10.19
CA SER A 65 -17.44 -3.82 -10.64
C SER A 65 -17.13 -2.72 -11.64
N ASN A 66 -15.96 -2.08 -11.51
CA ASN A 66 -15.60 -0.89 -12.28
C ASN A 66 -14.16 -0.88 -12.82
N ASN A 67 -13.38 -1.94 -12.60
CA ASN A 67 -11.98 -2.08 -13.01
C ASN A 67 -11.01 -1.04 -12.43
N LYS A 68 -11.42 -0.26 -11.42
CA LYS A 68 -10.52 0.67 -10.73
C LYS A 68 -9.40 -0.08 -10.02
N ARG A 69 -8.19 0.47 -10.08
CA ARG A 69 -6.98 -0.10 -9.49
C ARG A 69 -6.79 0.40 -8.07
N GLY A 70 -6.22 -0.46 -7.24
CA GLY A 70 -5.83 -0.13 -5.88
C GLY A 70 -5.01 -1.27 -5.27
N PHE A 71 -4.91 -1.30 -3.95
CA PHE A 71 -4.30 -2.40 -3.21
C PHE A 71 -5.05 -2.66 -1.91
N VAL A 72 -4.81 -3.83 -1.35
CA VAL A 72 -5.26 -4.20 0.00
C VAL A 72 -4.04 -4.30 0.88
N VAL A 73 -4.06 -3.64 2.03
CA VAL A 73 -3.08 -3.84 3.10
C VAL A 73 -3.67 -4.78 4.14
N MET A 74 -2.91 -5.81 4.53
CA MET A 74 -3.23 -6.68 5.65
C MET A 74 -2.20 -6.46 6.75
N HIS A 75 -2.67 -6.08 7.94
CA HIS A 75 -1.80 -5.91 9.10
C HIS A 75 -1.28 -7.25 9.61
N GLY A 76 0.00 -7.31 9.95
CA GLY A 76 0.73 -8.53 10.31
C GLY A 76 0.18 -9.18 11.56
N GLN A 77 0.00 -8.41 12.63
CA GLN A 77 -0.44 -8.94 13.92
C GLN A 77 -1.95 -9.27 13.94
N THR A 78 -2.79 -8.32 13.52
CA THR A 78 -4.26 -8.42 13.68
C THR A 78 -4.95 -9.12 12.52
N LYS A 79 -4.28 -9.22 11.35
CA LYS A 79 -4.87 -9.65 10.08
C LYS A 79 -6.04 -8.78 9.62
N ALA A 80 -6.17 -7.56 10.15
CA ALA A 80 -7.11 -6.56 9.67
C ALA A 80 -6.74 -6.14 8.23
N THR A 81 -7.74 -5.93 7.39
CA THR A 81 -7.55 -5.64 5.96
C THR A 81 -8.15 -4.29 5.58
N TYR A 82 -7.39 -3.48 4.84
CA TYR A 82 -7.78 -2.14 4.41
C TYR A 82 -7.63 -2.02 2.90
N VAL A 83 -8.67 -1.51 2.23
CA VAL A 83 -8.64 -1.26 0.79
C VAL A 83 -8.27 0.20 0.55
N VAL A 84 -7.30 0.45 -0.32
CA VAL A 84 -6.88 1.78 -0.75
C VAL A 84 -7.03 1.86 -2.26
N GLY A 85 -7.82 2.81 -2.76
CA GLY A 85 -8.21 2.84 -4.16
C GLY A 85 -9.21 1.72 -4.50
N ALA A 86 -9.16 1.23 -5.75
CA ALA A 86 -10.10 0.22 -6.25
C ALA A 86 -11.58 0.59 -6.02
N GLY A 87 -11.92 1.87 -6.18
CA GLY A 87 -13.26 2.40 -5.91
C GLY A 87 -13.53 2.78 -4.46
N VAL A 88 -12.51 2.73 -3.59
CA VAL A 88 -12.54 3.31 -2.23
C VAL A 88 -11.67 4.56 -2.25
N VAL A 89 -12.24 5.69 -1.80
CA VAL A 89 -11.57 6.98 -1.75
C VAL A 89 -10.39 6.92 -0.77
N TYR A 90 -9.20 7.27 -1.26
CA TYR A 90 -7.97 7.34 -0.46
C TYR A 90 -7.40 8.75 -0.32
N ASP A 91 -7.86 9.68 -1.16
CA ASP A 91 -7.65 11.11 -1.02
C ASP A 91 -9.02 11.78 -0.90
N SER A 92 -9.32 12.31 0.28
CA SER A 92 -10.62 12.95 0.52
C SER A 92 -10.71 14.37 -0.05
N ALA A 93 -9.60 14.99 -0.43
CA ALA A 93 -9.61 16.34 -1.01
C ALA A 93 -10.08 16.31 -2.47
N ASP A 94 -9.59 15.34 -3.24
CA ASP A 94 -9.86 15.22 -4.68
C ASP A 94 -10.78 14.02 -5.04
N ASP A 95 -11.31 13.31 -4.04
CA ASP A 95 -12.15 12.11 -4.19
C ASP A 95 -11.49 11.00 -5.04
N TRP A 96 -10.15 10.86 -4.93
CA TRP A 96 -9.44 9.85 -5.71
C TRP A 96 -9.69 8.45 -5.18
N ASP A 97 -10.15 7.57 -6.07
CA ASP A 97 -10.47 6.18 -5.76
C ASP A 97 -9.92 5.18 -6.80
N ASP A 98 -9.16 5.66 -7.80
CA ASP A 98 -8.49 4.84 -8.81
C ASP A 98 -6.99 5.13 -8.85
N MET A 99 -6.18 4.08 -8.85
CA MET A 99 -4.71 4.13 -8.98
C MET A 99 -4.23 3.82 -10.40
N ASN A 100 -5.10 3.98 -11.42
CA ASN A 100 -4.72 3.78 -12.82
C ASN A 100 -3.58 4.69 -13.30
N TRP A 101 -3.32 5.79 -12.60
CA TRP A 101 -2.28 6.75 -12.91
C TRP A 101 -0.92 6.34 -12.34
N VAL A 102 -0.87 5.45 -11.35
CA VAL A 102 0.37 5.05 -10.67
C VAL A 102 1.16 4.08 -11.54
N ASP A 103 2.40 4.45 -11.85
CA ASP A 103 3.32 3.61 -12.64
C ASP A 103 4.36 2.90 -11.74
N LYS A 104 4.63 3.46 -10.55
CA LYS A 104 5.57 2.90 -9.59
C LYS A 104 5.04 3.01 -8.16
N TRP A 105 5.36 2.00 -7.36
CA TRP A 105 5.15 2.03 -5.92
C TRP A 105 6.33 1.38 -5.19
N GLU A 106 6.64 1.88 -3.99
CA GLU A 106 7.76 1.40 -3.18
C GLU A 106 7.55 1.71 -1.69
N ILE A 107 8.32 1.04 -0.82
CA ILE A 107 8.33 1.34 0.61
C ILE A 107 9.10 2.65 0.83
N ASN A 108 8.50 3.57 1.57
CA ASN A 108 9.13 4.79 2.05
C ASN A 108 9.48 4.67 3.54
N THR A 109 10.77 4.75 3.84
CA THR A 109 11.30 4.71 5.21
C THR A 109 11.67 6.11 5.74
N ILE A 110 11.35 7.17 4.99
CA ILE A 110 11.63 8.55 5.37
C ILE A 110 10.62 9.00 6.42
N ARG A 111 11.13 9.53 7.55
CA ARG A 111 10.32 9.94 8.71
C ARG A 111 9.84 11.40 8.65
N VAL A 112 10.49 12.26 7.87
CA VAL A 112 10.07 13.65 7.65
C VAL A 112 9.96 13.86 6.15
N ASN A 113 8.74 14.05 5.67
CA ASN A 113 8.42 14.11 4.25
C ASN A 113 7.90 15.51 3.92
N GLU A 114 8.53 16.13 2.93
CA GLU A 114 8.12 17.46 2.45
C GLU A 114 6.85 17.33 1.59
N PRO A 115 5.93 18.29 1.69
CA PRO A 115 4.71 18.32 0.88
C PRO A 115 5.04 18.73 -0.56
N GLY A 116 4.01 18.80 -1.42
CA GLY A 116 4.15 19.39 -2.74
C GLY A 116 4.47 20.89 -2.73
N ILE A 117 4.81 21.47 -3.88
CA ILE A 117 5.10 22.91 -3.98
C ILE A 117 3.89 23.73 -3.53
N GLN A 118 4.11 24.62 -2.56
CA GLN A 118 3.10 25.51 -1.94
C GLN A 118 2.06 24.79 -1.06
N GLU A 119 2.31 23.55 -0.66
CA GLU A 119 1.43 22.81 0.24
C GLU A 119 1.96 22.78 1.68
N GLY A 120 1.03 22.71 2.64
CA GLY A 120 1.11 22.68 4.11
C GLY A 120 2.45 22.47 4.86
N ASP A 121 2.36 21.71 5.95
CA ASP A 121 3.50 21.38 6.80
C ASP A 121 4.11 20.02 6.40
N ASN A 122 5.37 19.79 6.78
CA ASN A 122 6.01 18.48 6.61
C ASN A 122 5.23 17.37 7.34
N LEU A 123 5.01 16.26 6.65
CA LEU A 123 4.45 15.05 7.25
C LEU A 123 5.53 14.30 8.03
N ARG A 124 5.29 14.11 9.32
CA ARG A 124 6.12 13.29 10.20
C ARG A 124 5.49 11.92 10.36
N LEU A 125 6.23 10.88 9.95
CA LEU A 125 5.81 9.49 10.03
C LEU A 125 6.67 8.78 11.07
N GLU A 126 6.03 7.99 11.94
CA GLU A 126 6.72 7.09 12.86
C GLU A 126 7.07 5.76 12.19
N TYR A 127 6.22 5.32 11.25
CA TYR A 127 6.28 4.02 10.60
C TYR A 127 6.57 4.16 9.10
N ASP A 128 6.77 3.04 8.43
CA ASP A 128 6.98 3.05 7.00
C ASP A 128 5.67 3.37 6.27
N SER A 129 5.78 3.99 5.10
CA SER A 129 4.64 4.29 4.23
C SER A 129 4.84 3.71 2.83
N ILE A 130 3.80 3.78 2.01
CA ILE A 130 3.85 3.35 0.61
C ILE A 130 3.94 4.60 -0.26
N ARG A 131 5.06 4.79 -0.94
CA ARG A 131 5.16 5.83 -1.97
C ARG A 131 4.52 5.34 -3.25
N ILE A 132 3.65 6.16 -3.83
CA ILE A 132 3.06 5.96 -5.16
C ILE A 132 3.49 7.12 -6.06
N THR A 133 3.95 6.82 -7.27
CA THR A 133 4.41 7.83 -8.22
C THR A 133 3.99 7.52 -9.65
N LYS A 134 3.88 8.60 -10.42
CA LYS A 134 3.85 8.60 -11.87
C LYS A 134 5.03 9.39 -12.38
N ASP A 135 5.82 8.75 -13.24
CA ASP A 135 7.04 9.34 -13.79
C ASP A 135 6.72 10.70 -14.42
N GLU A 136 7.56 11.69 -14.10
CA GLU A 136 7.46 13.08 -14.61
C GLU A 136 6.19 13.85 -14.25
N ILE A 137 5.24 13.27 -13.51
CA ILE A 137 4.00 13.94 -13.11
C ILE A 137 4.00 14.24 -11.62
N GLY A 138 4.29 13.27 -10.76
CA GLY A 138 4.18 13.45 -9.33
C GLY A 138 3.78 12.21 -8.57
N GLY A 139 3.41 12.40 -7.31
CA GLY A 139 3.04 11.29 -6.46
C GLY A 139 2.70 11.71 -5.04
N GLY A 140 2.82 10.74 -4.15
CA GLY A 140 2.59 10.95 -2.73
C GLY A 140 2.84 9.71 -1.91
N LEU A 141 2.43 9.78 -0.65
CA LEU A 141 2.57 8.72 0.33
C LEU A 141 1.19 8.26 0.78
N ILE A 142 0.98 6.95 0.78
CA ILE A 142 -0.11 6.31 1.51
C ILE A 142 0.45 5.86 2.86
N TYR A 143 -0.10 6.35 3.96
CA TYR A 143 0.43 6.11 5.30
C TYR A 143 -0.69 5.81 6.30
N TRP A 144 -0.35 5.08 7.37
CA TRP A 144 -1.28 4.83 8.47
C TRP A 144 -1.34 6.04 9.41
N ASN A 145 -2.54 6.58 9.63
CA ASN A 145 -2.73 7.74 10.51
C ASN A 145 -3.17 7.37 11.94
N GLY A 146 -3.20 6.07 12.26
CA GLY A 146 -3.69 5.53 13.54
C GLY A 146 -5.07 4.88 13.45
N GLU A 147 -5.87 5.20 12.43
CA GLU A 147 -7.23 4.68 12.23
C GLU A 147 -7.45 4.14 10.81
N LYS A 148 -6.89 4.79 9.80
CA LYS A 148 -7.01 4.41 8.39
C LYS A 148 -5.74 4.75 7.62
N TYR A 149 -5.67 4.23 6.39
CA TYR A 149 -4.69 4.70 5.42
C TYR A 149 -5.15 6.02 4.82
N ASP A 150 -4.25 6.99 4.80
CA ASP A 150 -4.47 8.34 4.29
C ASP A 150 -3.43 8.69 3.23
N TYR A 151 -3.68 9.74 2.46
CA TYR A 151 -2.81 10.20 1.39
C TYR A 151 -2.14 11.52 1.73
N PHE A 152 -0.85 11.61 1.40
CA PHE A 152 -0.07 12.83 1.50
C PHE A 152 0.55 13.13 0.14
N HIS A 153 0.11 14.23 -0.47
CA HIS A 153 0.57 14.66 -1.77
C HIS A 153 2.04 15.12 -1.70
N GLN A 154 2.85 14.67 -2.67
CA GLN A 154 4.25 15.04 -2.83
C GLN A 154 4.55 15.28 -4.31
N THR A 155 4.30 16.50 -4.80
CA THR A 155 4.64 16.85 -6.18
C THR A 155 5.23 18.24 -6.33
N CYS A 156 6.20 18.34 -7.24
CA CYS A 156 6.87 19.56 -7.68
C CYS A 156 5.93 20.54 -8.40
#